data_AF-A0A432FF28-F1
#
_entry.id   AF-A0A432FF28-F1
#
_cell.length_a   1.000
_cell.length_b   1.000
_cell.length_c   1.000
_cell.angle_alpha   90.00
_cell.angle_beta   90.00
_cell.angle_gamma   90.00
#
_symmetry.space_group_name_H-M   'P 1'
#
loop_
_entity.id
_entity.type
_entity.pdbx_description
1 polymer ?
#
loop_
_entity_poly.entity_id
_entity_poly.type
_entity_poly.pdbx_seq_one_letter_code
_entity_poly.pdbx_strand_id
1 'polypeptide(L)'
;LIGMERTSKYILANTIILLPYSLMLYAFGMGIVYTIIAAIAGGLMLGYHYKLTKTPTSDFAWKAYKVTAPYLTIIFIGIALDAAFHFRF
;
A
#
# COMPACT_ATOMS: atom_id res chain seq x y z
N LEU A 1 -18.02 18.04 7.77
CA LEU A 1 -18.15 16.60 7.43
C LEU A 1 -17.86 16.29 5.95
N ILE A 2 -18.31 17.11 4.98
CA ILE A 2 -18.04 16.93 3.53
C ILE A 2 -16.54 16.79 3.21
N GLY A 3 -15.68 17.51 3.95
CA GLY A 3 -14.23 17.43 3.77
C GLY A 3 -13.66 16.03 3.99
N MET A 4 -14.06 15.31 5.06
CA MET A 4 -13.52 13.98 5.36
C MET A 4 -13.88 12.95 4.30
N GLU A 5 -15.10 13.03 3.76
CA GLU A 5 -15.53 12.14 2.68
C GLU A 5 -14.72 12.38 1.39
N ARG A 6 -14.54 13.65 1.00
CA ARG A 6 -13.71 14.02 -0.17
C ARG A 6 -12.26 13.59 0.03
N THR A 7 -11.67 13.87 1.19
CA THR A 7 -10.30 13.44 1.54
C THR A 7 -10.14 11.93 1.48
N SER A 8 -11.09 11.16 2.02
CA SER A 8 -11.03 9.69 1.97
C SER A 8 -11.01 9.15 0.54
N LYS A 9 -11.79 9.75 -0.37
CA LYS A 9 -11.82 9.37 -1.80
C LYS A 9 -10.50 9.67 -2.50
N TYR A 10 -9.88 10.82 -2.20
CA TYR A 10 -8.55 11.15 -2.75
C TYR A 10 -7.47 10.18 -2.25
N ILE A 11 -7.50 9.81 -0.96
CA ILE A 11 -6.58 8.82 -0.38
C ILE A 11 -6.74 7.47 -1.09
N LEU A 12 -7.98 7.01 -1.29
CA LEU A 12 -8.25 5.76 -2.00
C LEU A 12 -7.78 5.82 -3.46
N ALA A 13 -8.11 6.89 -4.19
CA ALA A 13 -7.71 7.06 -5.58
C ALA A 13 -6.18 7.02 -5.73
N ASN A 14 -5.44 7.70 -4.85
CA ASN A 14 -3.99 7.67 -4.82
C ASN A 14 -3.45 6.25 -4.63
N THR A 15 -4.02 5.46 -3.71
CA THR A 15 -3.59 4.07 -3.47
C THR A 15 -3.95 3.13 -4.61
N ILE A 16 -5.11 3.32 -5.26
CA ILE A 16 -5.49 2.56 -6.46
C ILE A 16 -4.50 2.79 -7.60
N ILE A 17 -3.94 3.98 -7.72
CA ILE A 17 -2.92 4.29 -8.74
C ILE A 17 -1.57 3.71 -8.31
N LEU A 18 -1.15 3.95 -7.05
CA LEU A 18 0.17 3.52 -6.56
C LEU A 18 0.35 2.01 -6.54
N LEU A 19 -0.69 1.23 -6.25
CA LEU A 19 -0.58 -0.22 -6.13
C LEU A 19 -0.13 -0.88 -7.45
N PRO A 20 -0.78 -0.64 -8.62
CA PRO A 20 -0.27 -1.06 -9.91
C PRO A 20 1.15 -0.61 -10.20
N TYR A 21 1.50 0.65 -9.92
CA TYR A 21 2.85 1.16 -10.13
C TYR A 21 3.89 0.40 -9.28
N SER A 22 3.56 0.09 -8.03
CA SER A 22 4.42 -0.69 -7.15
C SER A 22 4.60 -2.11 -7.67
N LEU A 23 3.53 -2.75 -8.17
CA LEU A 23 3.60 -4.10 -8.76
C LEU A 23 4.35 -4.13 -10.10
N MET A 24 4.26 -3.06 -10.91
CA MET A 24 4.99 -2.95 -12.17
C MET A 24 6.51 -3.04 -11.98
N LEU A 25 7.05 -2.73 -10.79
CA LEU A 25 8.49 -2.87 -10.53
C LEU A 25 9.01 -4.30 -10.73
N TYR A 26 8.14 -5.32 -10.65
CA TYR A 26 8.48 -6.69 -11.05
C TYR A 26 8.94 -6.75 -12.52
N ALA A 27 8.23 -6.08 -13.42
CA ALA A 27 8.58 -6.01 -14.84
C ALA A 27 9.88 -5.21 -15.10
N PHE A 28 10.29 -4.35 -14.16
CA PHE A 28 11.53 -3.58 -14.22
C PHE A 28 12.72 -4.29 -13.53
N GLY A 29 12.56 -5.55 -13.13
CA GLY A 29 13.67 -6.39 -12.67
C GLY A 29 13.69 -6.69 -11.16
N MET A 30 12.68 -6.24 -10.40
CA MET A 30 12.45 -6.74 -9.04
C MET A 30 11.99 -8.20 -9.07
N GLY A 31 12.45 -9.00 -8.12
CA GLY A 31 12.13 -10.41 -7.99
C GLY A 31 10.77 -10.68 -7.32
N ILE A 32 10.49 -11.98 -7.16
CA ILE A 32 9.20 -12.45 -6.66
C ILE A 32 8.99 -12.13 -5.17
N VAL A 33 10.08 -12.03 -4.40
CA VAL A 33 10.03 -11.73 -2.96
C VAL A 33 9.47 -10.33 -2.76
N TYR A 34 9.98 -9.35 -3.52
CA TYR A 34 9.42 -8.01 -3.53
C TYR A 34 7.95 -8.00 -3.95
N THR A 35 7.60 -8.68 -5.04
CA THR A 35 6.22 -8.65 -5.58
C THR A 35 5.20 -9.19 -4.59
N ILE A 36 5.51 -10.27 -3.87
CA ILE A 36 4.62 -10.82 -2.84
C ILE A 36 4.44 -9.82 -1.70
N ILE A 37 5.53 -9.22 -1.21
CA ILE A 37 5.49 -8.25 -0.12
C ILE A 37 4.70 -7.00 -0.54
N ALA A 38 4.95 -6.48 -1.75
CA ALA A 38 4.26 -5.34 -2.31
C ALA A 38 2.76 -5.61 -2.49
N ALA A 39 2.39 -6.80 -2.99
CA ALA A 39 0.99 -7.20 -3.16
C ALA A 39 0.25 -7.29 -1.82
N ILE A 40 0.86 -7.91 -0.81
CA ILE A 40 0.24 -8.05 0.52
C ILE A 40 0.13 -6.70 1.23
N ALA A 41 1.24 -5.97 1.33
CA ALA A 41 1.29 -4.68 2.03
C ALA A 41 0.40 -3.64 1.33
N GLY A 42 0.47 -3.59 0.01
CA GLY A 42 -0.32 -2.67 -0.80
C GLY A 42 -1.80 -3.04 -0.85
N GLY A 43 -2.13 -4.33 -0.87
CA GLY A 43 -3.50 -4.83 -0.75
C GLY A 43 -4.13 -4.51 0.60
N LEU A 44 -3.37 -4.67 1.70
CA LEU A 44 -3.80 -4.24 3.03
C LEU A 44 -4.07 -2.73 3.07
N MET A 45 -3.14 -1.91 2.56
CA MET A 45 -3.30 -0.46 2.49
C MET A 45 -4.55 -0.06 1.69
N LEU A 46 -4.77 -0.68 0.53
CA LEU A 46 -5.95 -0.46 -0.30
C LEU A 46 -7.24 -0.83 0.45
N GLY A 47 -7.26 -1.96 1.16
CA GLY A 47 -8.40 -2.38 1.98
C GLY A 47 -8.76 -1.38 3.08
N TYR A 48 -7.76 -0.86 3.80
CA TYR A 48 -7.98 0.18 4.81
C TYR A 48 -8.47 1.50 4.22
N HIS A 49 -7.90 1.92 3.10
CA HIS A 49 -8.33 3.15 2.41
C HIS A 49 -9.73 3.00 1.79
N TYR A 50 -10.09 1.82 1.30
CA TYR A 50 -11.45 1.54 0.84
C TYR A 50 -12.43 1.64 2.01
N LYS A 51 -12.12 1.02 3.15
CA LYS A 51 -12.95 1.09 4.36
C LYS A 51 -13.05 2.52 4.91
N LEU A 52 -12.01 3.35 4.73
CA LEU A 52 -12.03 4.77 5.11
C LEU A 52 -13.07 5.56 4.33
N THR A 53 -13.33 5.22 3.06
CA THR A 53 -14.40 5.86 2.28
C THR A 53 -15.81 5.49 2.75
N LYS A 54 -15.97 4.32 3.38
CA LYS A 54 -17.25 3.85 3.94
C LYS A 54 -17.49 4.37 5.36
N THR A 55 -16.41 4.65 6.09
CA THR A 55 -16.49 5.18 7.46
C THR A 55 -15.54 6.38 7.61
N PRO A 56 -15.84 7.54 6.98
CA PRO A 56 -14.98 8.72 6.96
C PRO A 56 -15.05 9.48 8.30
N THR A 57 -14.54 8.83 9.35
CA THR A 57 -14.49 9.34 10.72
C THR A 57 -13.04 9.54 11.14
N SER A 58 -12.78 10.49 12.04
CA SER A 58 -11.42 10.77 12.53
C SER A 58 -10.80 9.54 13.21
N ASP A 59 -11.57 8.81 14.01
CA ASP A 59 -11.11 7.62 14.72
C ASP A 59 -10.67 6.51 13.77
N PHE A 60 -11.45 6.27 12.71
CA PHE A 60 -11.06 5.30 11.70
C PHE A 60 -9.89 5.79 10.85
N ALA A 61 -9.81 7.09 10.53
CA ALA A 61 -8.66 7.67 9.84
C ALA A 61 -7.36 7.48 10.64
N TRP A 62 -7.39 7.66 11.96
CA TRP A 62 -6.26 7.42 12.84
C TRP A 62 -5.86 5.94 12.88
N LYS A 63 -6.85 5.05 12.94
CA LYS A 63 -6.61 3.60 12.87
C LYS A 63 -5.99 3.19 11.53
N ALA A 64 -6.54 3.69 10.42
CA ALA A 64 -6.02 3.44 9.08
C ALA A 64 -4.58 3.96 8.97
N TYR A 65 -4.31 5.19 9.41
CA TYR A 65 -2.96 5.77 9.43
C TYR A 65 -1.96 4.90 10.18
N LYS A 66 -2.28 4.43 11.40
CA LYS A 66 -1.36 3.57 12.16
C LYS A 66 -1.05 2.25 11.46
N VAL A 67 -2.05 1.66 10.81
CA VAL A 67 -1.87 0.38 10.12
C VAL A 67 -1.10 0.56 8.80
N THR A 68 -1.31 1.67 8.11
CA THR A 68 -0.63 1.96 6.83
C THR A 68 0.68 2.71 6.99
N ALA A 69 0.98 3.29 8.17
CA ALA A 69 2.25 3.97 8.46
C ALA A 69 3.50 3.09 8.24
N PRO A 70 3.56 1.82 8.69
CA PRO A 70 4.72 0.97 8.46
C PRO A 70 4.80 0.41 7.02
N TYR A 71 3.87 0.77 6.12
CA TYR A 71 3.85 0.28 4.74
C TYR A 71 5.21 0.48 4.04
N LEU A 72 5.75 1.70 4.10
CA LEU A 72 7.00 2.02 3.41
C LEU A 72 8.19 1.24 3.98
N THR A 73 8.21 1.03 5.30
CA THR A 73 9.20 0.17 5.95
C THR A 73 9.11 -1.27 5.46
N ILE A 74 7.91 -1.83 5.35
CA ILE A 74 7.69 -3.19 4.83
C ILE A 74 8.16 -3.30 3.37
N ILE A 75 7.85 -2.29 2.54
CA ILE A 75 8.33 -2.24 1.15
C ILE A 75 9.85 -2.20 1.08
N PHE A 76 10.52 -1.37 1.88
CA PHE A 76 11.98 -1.32 1.90
C PHE A 76 12.62 -2.63 2.38
N ILE A 77 12.04 -3.28 3.38
CA ILE A 77 12.47 -4.62 3.80
C ILE A 77 12.30 -5.60 2.64
N GLY A 78 11.18 -5.56 1.92
CA GLY A 78 10.95 -6.40 0.75
C GLY A 78 11.98 -6.18 -0.34
N ILE A 79 12.33 -4.94 -0.65
CA ILE A 79 13.41 -4.59 -1.59
C ILE A 79 14.76 -5.14 -1.10
N ALA A 80 15.09 -4.96 0.18
CA ALA A 80 16.36 -5.43 0.74
C ALA A 80 16.47 -6.96 0.71
N LEU A 81 15.40 -7.68 1.05
CA LEU A 81 15.35 -9.14 0.99
C LEU A 81 15.45 -9.62 -0.47
N ASP A 82 14.70 -8.98 -1.37
CA ASP A 82 14.74 -9.32 -2.80
C ASP A 82 16.14 -9.10 -3.39
N ALA A 83 16.84 -8.03 -3.01
CA ALA A 83 18.23 -7.78 -3.37
C ALA A 83 19.22 -8.74 -2.68
N ALA A 84 18.94 -9.22 -1.46
CA ALA A 84 19.80 -10.16 -0.77
C ALA A 84 19.72 -11.58 -1.36
N PHE A 85 18.52 -12.00 -1.77
CA PHE A 85 18.28 -13.36 -2.26
C PHE A 85 18.25 -13.48 -3.79
N HIS A 86 17.98 -12.38 -4.52
CA HIS A 86 17.92 -12.32 -5.99
C HIS A 86 17.19 -13.52 -6.63
N PHE A 87 16.05 -13.94 -6.05
CA PHE A 87 15.22 -14.99 -6.65
C PHE A 87 14.50 -14.44 -7.90
N ARG A 88 15.09 -14.72 -9.06
CA ARG A 88 14.50 -14.49 -10.38
C ARG A 88 14.09 -15.84 -10.98
N PHE A 89 12.87 -15.91 -11.52
CA PHE A 89 12.46 -16.99 -12.41
C PHE A 89 12.93 -16.69 -13.83
#